data_AF-A0A6J7ZYB8-F1
#
_entry.id   AF-A0A6J7ZYB8-F1
#
_cell.length_a   1.000
_cell.length_b   1.000
_cell.length_c   1.000
_cell.angle_alpha   90.00
_cell.angle_beta   90.00
_cell.angle_gamma   90.00
#
_symmetry.space_group_name_H-M   'P 1'
#
loop_
_entity.id
_entity.type
_entity.pdbx_description
1 polymer ?
#
loop_
_entity_poly.entity_id
_entity_poly.type
_entity_poly.pdbx_seq_one_letter_code
_entity_poly.pdbx_strand_id
1 'polypeptide(L)'
;MLKGGIMTPVLKKNKDRQNPANYRGITVTKIFTKILQCVLKSRIDIKIHQIQNQLQRGFTEAIPMIFAAFLASEAIIQSSEDDQEVLLLTLDAEKAFDKLEHEILFNKVYHYGIDGDMWILLRNMYREMSIRIKWDDLVSDKISVNQGIQQGAKLSTSLYKCYNNAILDSVTESGLGCHMGTIGIATPTCADDILVLANSECELQGIMDIFERSLCLDNIDTTIKKLESNRGKPVVV
;
A
#
# COMPACT_ATOMS: atom_id res chain seq x y z
N MET A 1 14.48 -25.09 -1.01
CA MET A 1 15.82 -24.50 -1.23
C MET A 1 15.81 -23.00 -1.57
N LEU A 2 14.81 -22.49 -2.31
CA LEU A 2 14.73 -21.09 -2.80
C LEU A 2 14.04 -20.09 -1.86
N LYS A 3 13.40 -20.54 -0.78
CA LYS A 3 12.63 -19.66 0.12
C LYS A 3 13.54 -19.03 1.19
N GLY A 4 13.15 -17.84 1.65
CA GLY A 4 13.82 -17.14 2.73
C GLY A 4 14.91 -16.14 2.32
N GLY A 5 15.52 -15.55 3.34
CA GLY A 5 16.55 -14.53 3.20
C GLY A 5 17.20 -14.18 4.53
N ILE A 6 18.11 -13.21 4.48
CA ILE A 6 18.69 -12.59 5.67
C ILE A 6 18.02 -11.23 5.82
N MET A 7 17.39 -11.00 6.97
CA MET A 7 16.79 -9.72 7.34
C MET A 7 17.76 -8.93 8.20
N THR A 8 18.05 -7.70 7.81
CA THR A 8 18.85 -6.77 8.59
C THR A 8 17.94 -5.65 9.11
N PRO A 9 17.81 -5.46 10.44
CA PRO A 9 17.11 -4.32 11.01
C PRO A 9 17.88 -3.03 10.74
N VAL A 10 17.20 -2.04 10.15
CA VAL A 10 17.77 -0.71 9.87
C VAL A 10 17.01 0.34 10.66
N LEU A 11 17.74 1.11 11.47
CA LEU A 11 17.15 2.17 12.29
C LEU A 11 16.57 3.29 11.41
N LYS A 12 15.34 3.72 11.70
CA LYS A 12 14.73 4.90 11.10
C LYS A 12 15.53 6.16 11.48
N LYS A 13 15.72 7.07 10.53
CA LYS A 13 16.44 8.33 10.76
C LYS A 13 15.86 9.08 11.96
N ASN A 14 16.71 9.61 12.84
CA ASN A 14 16.35 10.42 14.00
C ASN A 14 15.36 9.75 14.98
N LYS A 15 15.37 8.42 15.08
CA LYS A 15 14.55 7.66 16.03
C LYS A 15 15.41 6.99 17.10
N ASP A 16 14.81 6.74 18.25
CA ASP A 16 15.45 6.10 19.38
C ASP A 16 15.86 4.65 19.07
N ARG A 17 17.10 4.31 19.41
CA ARG A 17 17.71 2.98 19.23
C ARG A 17 17.13 1.94 20.20
N GLN A 18 16.61 2.36 21.35
CA GLN A 18 16.11 1.42 22.36
C GLN A 18 14.73 0.86 22.02
N ASN A 19 13.99 1.52 21.13
CA ASN A 19 12.65 1.08 20.74
C ASN A 19 12.69 0.21 19.47
N PRO A 20 12.33 -1.09 19.54
CA PRO A 20 12.32 -2.00 18.38
C PRO A 20 11.41 -1.54 17.24
N ALA A 21 10.32 -0.82 17.53
CA ALA A 21 9.40 -0.30 16.50
C ALA A 21 10.04 0.76 15.58
N ASN A 22 11.20 1.29 15.97
CA ASN A 22 11.98 2.24 15.19
C ASN A 22 12.88 1.59 14.14
N TYR A 23 12.91 0.25 14.06
CA TYR A 23 13.67 -0.47 13.03
C TYR A 23 12.78 -0.89 11.86
N ARG A 24 13.36 -0.95 10.66
CA ARG A 24 12.76 -1.57 9.47
C ARG A 24 13.54 -2.81 9.10
N GLY A 25 12.86 -3.95 8.93
CA GLY A 25 13.50 -5.20 8.54
C GLY A 25 13.70 -5.25 7.03
N ILE A 26 14.93 -5.03 6.54
CA ILE A 26 15.24 -5.17 5.11
C ILE A 26 15.67 -6.60 4.84
N THR A 27 14.94 -7.32 3.99
CA THR A 27 15.23 -8.72 3.67
C THR A 27 15.99 -8.83 2.34
N VAL A 28 17.18 -9.40 2.41
CA VAL A 28 17.96 -9.80 1.23
C VAL A 28 17.65 -11.26 0.92
N THR A 29 16.93 -11.49 -0.17
CA THR A 29 16.62 -12.82 -0.68
C THR A 29 17.83 -13.43 -1.40
N LYS A 30 17.84 -14.75 -1.54
CA LYS A 30 18.84 -15.47 -2.34
C LYS A 30 18.81 -15.02 -3.80
N ILE A 31 19.94 -15.13 -4.49
CA ILE A 31 20.10 -14.65 -5.87
C ILE A 31 19.11 -15.30 -6.84
N PHE A 32 18.92 -16.62 -6.77
CA PHE A 32 17.97 -17.33 -7.63
C PHE A 32 16.53 -16.88 -7.38
N THR A 33 16.15 -16.65 -6.12
CA THR A 33 14.85 -16.09 -5.74
C THR A 33 14.67 -14.70 -6.31
N LYS A 34 15.71 -13.87 -6.25
CA LYS A 34 15.70 -12.51 -6.80
C LYS A 34 15.53 -12.52 -8.32
N ILE A 35 16.21 -13.42 -9.03
CA ILE A 35 16.06 -13.59 -10.49
C ILE A 35 14.62 -14.01 -10.82
N LEU A 36 14.08 -15.01 -10.11
CA LEU A 36 12.70 -15.44 -10.29
C LEU A 36 11.71 -14.30 -10.03
N GLN A 37 11.91 -13.54 -8.94
CA GLN A 37 11.10 -12.37 -8.63
C GLN A 37 11.15 -11.31 -9.74
N CYS A 38 12.31 -11.08 -10.37
CA CYS A 38 12.41 -10.15 -11.50
C CYS A 38 11.56 -10.61 -12.70
N VAL A 39 11.61 -11.90 -13.04
CA VAL A 39 10.81 -12.47 -14.14
C VAL A 39 9.31 -12.38 -13.82
N LEU A 40 8.92 -12.75 -12.60
CA LEU A 40 7.52 -12.67 -12.16
C LEU A 40 7.02 -11.24 -12.12
N LYS A 41 7.81 -10.31 -11.57
CA LYS A 41 7.48 -8.88 -11.55
C LYS A 41 7.14 -8.37 -12.95
N SER A 42 8.01 -8.65 -13.94
CA SER A 42 7.78 -8.21 -15.32
C SER A 42 6.45 -8.71 -15.88
N ARG A 43 6.09 -9.98 -15.65
CA ARG A 43 4.82 -10.55 -16.12
C ARG A 43 3.60 -10.00 -15.37
N ILE A 44 3.73 -9.81 -14.07
CA ILE A 44 2.67 -9.32 -13.20
C ILE A 44 2.38 -7.85 -13.50
N ASP A 45 3.41 -7.01 -13.65
CA ASP A 45 3.22 -5.60 -13.91
C ASP A 45 2.56 -5.34 -15.27
N ILE A 46 2.83 -6.18 -16.28
CA ILE A 46 2.10 -6.12 -17.57
C ILE A 46 0.60 -6.35 -17.36
N LYS A 47 0.23 -7.37 -16.56
CA LYS A 47 -1.18 -7.63 -16.22
C LYS A 47 -1.80 -6.48 -15.42
N ILE A 48 -1.13 -6.04 -14.34
CA ILE A 48 -1.66 -5.00 -13.45
C ILE A 48 -1.82 -3.67 -14.18
N HIS A 49 -0.88 -3.29 -15.05
CA HIS A 49 -0.91 -1.98 -15.73
C HIS A 49 -2.22 -1.75 -16.51
N GLN A 50 -2.87 -2.81 -17.00
CA GLN A 50 -4.12 -2.72 -17.75
C GLN A 50 -5.35 -2.44 -16.88
N ILE A 51 -5.30 -2.84 -15.61
CA ILE A 51 -6.42 -2.82 -14.66
C ILE A 51 -6.15 -1.94 -13.44
N GLN A 52 -5.02 -1.22 -13.46
CA GLN A 52 -4.59 -0.41 -12.34
C GLN A 52 -5.56 0.75 -12.11
N ASN A 53 -5.93 0.98 -10.85
CA ASN A 53 -6.67 2.17 -10.48
C ASN A 53 -5.90 3.42 -10.92
N GLN A 54 -6.58 4.35 -11.56
CA GLN A 54 -5.94 5.55 -12.12
C GLN A 54 -5.39 6.47 -11.04
N LEU A 55 -5.88 6.39 -9.81
CA LEU A 55 -5.42 7.20 -8.68
C LEU A 55 -4.21 6.57 -7.96
N GLN A 56 -3.88 5.31 -8.24
CA GLN A 56 -2.67 4.67 -7.72
C GLN A 56 -1.45 5.15 -8.51
N ARG A 57 -0.54 5.88 -7.86
CA ARG A 57 0.73 6.33 -8.45
C ARG A 57 1.95 5.64 -7.83
N GLY A 58 1.79 5.01 -6.67
CA GLY A 58 2.85 4.24 -6.03
C GLY A 58 3.32 3.08 -6.91
N PHE A 59 4.64 2.93 -7.06
CA PHE A 59 5.26 1.80 -7.76
C PHE A 59 4.75 1.57 -9.20
N THR A 60 4.31 2.65 -9.86
CA THR A 60 3.81 2.64 -11.23
C THR A 60 4.92 3.12 -12.16
N GLU A 61 5.22 2.36 -13.20
CA GLU A 61 6.24 2.77 -14.17
C GLU A 61 5.74 3.96 -15.01
N ALA A 62 6.66 4.83 -15.42
CA ALA A 62 6.43 5.99 -16.28
C ALA A 62 5.52 7.13 -15.75
N ILE A 63 4.88 6.98 -14.59
CA ILE A 63 4.05 8.05 -13.99
C ILE A 63 4.70 8.60 -12.72
N PRO A 64 5.05 9.90 -12.67
CA PRO A 64 5.67 10.49 -11.49
C PRO A 64 4.76 10.47 -10.24
N MET A 65 5.32 10.16 -9.08
CA MET A 65 4.62 10.23 -7.78
C MET A 65 4.03 11.62 -7.49
N ILE A 66 4.70 12.68 -7.96
CA ILE A 66 4.21 14.06 -7.82
C ILE A 66 2.83 14.28 -8.43
N PHE A 67 2.40 13.41 -9.36
CA PHE A 67 1.09 13.51 -9.98
C PHE A 67 -0.06 13.30 -8.98
N ALA A 68 0.12 12.49 -7.93
CA ALA A 68 -0.88 12.33 -6.89
C ALA A 68 -1.10 13.65 -6.12
N ALA A 69 -0.01 14.35 -5.78
CA ALA A 69 -0.07 15.66 -5.15
C ALA A 69 -0.65 16.72 -6.09
N PHE A 70 -0.27 16.69 -7.37
CA PHE A 70 -0.83 17.58 -8.39
C PHE A 70 -2.35 17.43 -8.51
N LEU A 71 -2.87 16.20 -8.66
CA LEU A 71 -4.32 15.95 -8.71
C LEU A 71 -5.05 16.50 -7.48
N ALA A 72 -4.46 16.34 -6.29
CA ALA A 72 -5.05 16.85 -5.08
C ALA A 72 -5.04 18.39 -5.01
N SER A 73 -3.94 19.02 -5.41
CA SER A 73 -3.83 20.48 -5.47
C SER A 73 -4.85 21.06 -6.44
N GLU A 74 -4.96 20.51 -7.64
CA GLU A 74 -5.95 20.93 -8.62
C GLU A 74 -7.38 20.76 -8.06
N ALA A 75 -7.67 19.70 -7.31
CA ALA A 75 -9.01 19.45 -6.76
C ALA A 75 -9.40 20.52 -5.73
N ILE A 76 -8.43 20.91 -4.92
CA ILE A 76 -8.60 21.97 -3.92
C ILE A 76 -8.77 23.34 -4.60
N ILE A 77 -7.96 23.64 -5.62
CA ILE A 77 -8.04 24.91 -6.36
C ILE A 77 -9.40 25.04 -7.04
N GLN A 78 -9.79 24.04 -7.84
CA GLN A 78 -11.07 24.05 -8.55
C GLN A 78 -12.24 24.19 -7.57
N SER A 79 -12.25 23.40 -6.49
CA SER A 79 -13.32 23.51 -5.50
C SER A 79 -13.35 24.88 -4.83
N SER A 80 -12.19 25.52 -4.62
CA SER A 80 -12.14 26.89 -4.11
C SER A 80 -12.70 27.91 -5.10
N GLU A 81 -12.49 27.73 -6.40
CA GLU A 81 -13.05 28.59 -7.45
C GLU A 81 -14.58 28.44 -7.54
N ASP A 82 -15.08 27.22 -7.32
CA ASP A 82 -16.51 26.88 -7.32
C ASP A 82 -17.23 27.13 -5.98
N ASP A 83 -16.54 27.75 -5.01
CA ASP A 83 -16.99 27.94 -3.61
C ASP A 83 -17.55 26.64 -2.97
N GLN A 84 -16.86 25.54 -3.21
CA GLN A 84 -17.10 24.22 -2.64
C GLN A 84 -16.09 23.90 -1.53
N GLU A 85 -16.55 23.16 -0.53
CA GLU A 85 -15.67 22.63 0.51
C GLU A 85 -14.96 21.35 0.03
N VAL A 86 -13.71 21.21 0.46
CA VAL A 86 -12.92 20.00 0.30
C VAL A 86 -12.29 19.67 1.64
N LEU A 87 -12.56 18.44 2.09
CA LEU A 87 -11.91 17.82 3.22
C LEU A 87 -10.75 16.97 2.72
N LEU A 88 -9.60 17.15 3.33
CA LEU A 88 -8.37 16.45 3.02
C LEU A 88 -7.94 15.64 4.24
N LEU A 89 -7.86 14.32 4.06
CA LEU A 89 -7.43 13.39 5.08
C LEU A 89 -6.21 12.61 4.58
N THR A 90 -5.17 12.54 5.40
CA THR A 90 -4.01 11.69 5.15
C THR A 90 -4.02 10.49 6.09
N LEU A 91 -3.95 9.30 5.51
CA LEU A 91 -3.89 8.04 6.23
C LEU A 91 -2.49 7.45 6.12
N ASP A 92 -2.03 6.86 7.23
CA ASP A 92 -0.91 5.93 7.26
C ASP A 92 -1.46 4.52 7.49
N ALA A 93 -1.29 3.63 6.52
CA ALA A 93 -1.53 2.22 6.76
C ALA A 93 -0.34 1.68 7.58
N GLU A 94 -0.47 1.66 8.91
CA GLU A 94 0.66 1.41 9.80
C GLU A 94 1.26 0.02 9.52
N LYS A 95 2.47 0.01 8.96
CA LYS A 95 3.25 -1.21 8.70
C LYS A 95 2.43 -2.27 7.94
N ALA A 96 1.60 -1.86 6.98
CA ALA A 96 0.86 -2.80 6.14
C ALA A 96 1.80 -3.85 5.52
N PHE A 97 2.99 -3.42 5.07
CA PHE A 97 4.05 -4.33 4.61
C PHE A 97 4.45 -5.41 5.62
N ASP A 98 4.41 -5.17 6.93
CA ASP A 98 4.86 -6.13 7.94
C ASP A 98 3.71 -6.95 8.54
N LYS A 99 2.47 -6.46 8.44
CA LYS A 99 1.26 -7.06 9.04
C LYS A 99 0.43 -7.93 8.08
N LEU A 100 0.58 -7.77 6.76
CA LEU A 100 -0.25 -8.49 5.79
C LEU A 100 -0.16 -10.01 5.92
N GLU A 101 -1.25 -10.65 6.33
CA GLU A 101 -1.34 -12.11 6.33
C GLU A 101 -1.22 -12.65 4.89
N HIS A 102 -0.43 -13.72 4.70
CA HIS A 102 -0.15 -14.24 3.36
C HIS A 102 -1.40 -14.76 2.65
N GLU A 103 -2.30 -15.44 3.37
CA GLU A 103 -3.52 -15.99 2.76
C GLU A 103 -4.46 -14.87 2.29
N ILE A 104 -4.63 -13.82 3.09
CA ILE A 104 -5.42 -12.64 2.73
C ILE A 104 -4.80 -11.93 1.51
N LEU A 105 -3.49 -11.68 1.55
CA LEU A 105 -2.76 -11.08 0.43
C LEU A 105 -2.98 -11.86 -0.87
N PHE A 106 -2.79 -13.19 -0.85
CA PHE A 106 -2.91 -13.98 -2.07
C PHE A 106 -4.35 -14.12 -2.53
N ASN A 107 -5.35 -14.13 -1.64
CA ASN A 107 -6.76 -14.04 -2.06
C ASN A 107 -7.04 -12.72 -2.80
N LYS A 108 -6.55 -11.58 -2.30
CA LYS A 108 -6.72 -10.30 -3.00
C LYS A 108 -5.96 -10.25 -4.32
N VAL A 109 -4.73 -10.75 -4.36
CA VAL A 109 -3.94 -10.85 -5.60
C VAL A 109 -4.65 -11.73 -6.65
N TYR A 110 -5.33 -12.80 -6.21
CA TYR A 110 -6.15 -13.65 -7.09
C TYR A 110 -7.33 -12.87 -7.69
N HIS A 111 -8.14 -12.25 -6.84
CA HIS A 111 -9.32 -11.50 -7.28
C HIS A 111 -8.99 -10.26 -8.10
N TYR A 112 -7.81 -9.70 -7.89
CA TYR A 112 -7.28 -8.60 -8.69
C TYR A 112 -6.80 -9.06 -10.09
N GLY A 113 -6.87 -10.35 -10.44
CA GLY A 113 -6.58 -10.84 -11.80
C GLY A 113 -5.20 -11.50 -11.98
N ILE A 114 -4.46 -11.74 -10.90
CA ILE A 114 -3.27 -12.59 -10.93
C ILE A 114 -3.67 -14.00 -10.51
N ASP A 115 -3.89 -14.87 -11.50
CA ASP A 115 -4.49 -16.19 -11.36
C ASP A 115 -3.62 -17.32 -11.95
N GLY A 116 -4.15 -18.55 -11.96
CA GLY A 116 -3.55 -19.73 -12.56
C GLY A 116 -2.18 -20.11 -11.99
N ASP A 117 -1.30 -20.62 -12.86
CA ASP A 117 0.04 -21.09 -12.45
C ASP A 117 0.90 -19.99 -11.83
N MET A 118 0.71 -18.74 -12.28
CA MET A 118 1.44 -17.59 -11.72
C MET A 118 1.06 -17.38 -10.27
N TRP A 119 -0.24 -17.39 -9.96
CA TRP A 119 -0.73 -17.28 -8.60
C TRP A 119 -0.26 -18.43 -7.71
N ILE A 120 -0.35 -19.67 -8.21
CA ILE A 120 0.11 -20.87 -7.48
C ILE A 120 1.59 -20.74 -7.13
N LEU A 121 2.41 -20.31 -8.09
CA LEU A 121 3.84 -20.09 -7.88
C LEU A 121 4.10 -19.00 -6.83
N LEU A 122 3.40 -17.86 -6.91
CA LEU A 122 3.54 -16.77 -5.94
C LEU A 122 3.19 -17.21 -4.52
N ARG A 123 2.02 -17.84 -4.33
CA ARG A 123 1.60 -18.35 -3.02
C ARG A 123 2.61 -19.37 -2.48
N ASN A 124 3.10 -20.26 -3.33
CA ASN A 124 4.11 -21.23 -2.94
C ASN A 124 5.45 -20.60 -2.55
N MET A 125 5.83 -19.44 -3.09
CA MET A 125 7.06 -18.75 -2.69
C MET A 125 7.01 -18.23 -1.25
N TYR A 126 5.83 -17.84 -0.77
CA TYR A 126 5.62 -17.29 0.57
C TYR A 126 5.24 -18.36 1.60
N ARG A 127 4.63 -19.47 1.18
CA ARG A 127 4.30 -20.60 2.06
C ARG A 127 5.54 -21.19 2.74
N GLU A 128 5.48 -21.39 4.05
CA GLU A 128 6.56 -21.99 4.88
C GLU A 128 7.90 -21.27 4.69
N MET A 129 7.85 -19.95 4.51
CA MET A 129 9.03 -19.13 4.37
C MET A 129 9.70 -18.94 5.72
N SER A 130 11.03 -19.05 5.76
CA SER A 130 11.82 -18.77 6.95
C SER A 130 12.93 -17.77 6.66
N ILE A 131 13.16 -16.82 7.54
CA ILE A 131 14.29 -15.86 7.46
C ILE A 131 15.27 -16.08 8.61
N ARG A 132 16.44 -15.46 8.52
CA ARG A 132 17.35 -15.25 9.66
C ARG A 132 17.55 -13.77 9.86
N ILE A 133 17.65 -13.32 11.10
CA ILE A 133 17.93 -11.93 11.44
C ILE A 133 19.43 -11.77 11.59
N LYS A 134 20.01 -10.80 10.88
CA LYS A 134 21.39 -10.37 11.06
C LYS A 134 21.41 -9.07 11.88
N TRP A 135 22.14 -9.09 12.99
CA TRP A 135 22.41 -7.92 13.82
C TRP A 135 23.92 -7.80 14.00
N ASP A 136 24.52 -6.75 13.45
CA ASP A 136 25.97 -6.62 13.33
C ASP A 136 26.60 -7.89 12.72
N ASP A 137 27.50 -8.56 13.44
CA ASP A 137 28.15 -9.81 12.98
C ASP A 137 27.43 -11.08 13.43
N LEU A 138 26.31 -10.95 14.16
CA LEU A 138 25.53 -12.07 14.66
C LEU A 138 24.38 -12.42 13.72
N VAL A 139 24.06 -13.71 13.63
CA VAL A 139 22.96 -14.23 12.82
C VAL A 139 22.11 -15.16 13.68
N SER A 140 20.81 -14.92 13.71
CA SER A 140 19.85 -15.73 14.47
C SER A 140 19.64 -17.12 13.86
N ASP A 141 18.98 -17.98 14.63
CA ASP A 141 18.30 -19.16 14.10
C ASP A 141 17.19 -18.79 13.11
N LYS A 142 16.69 -19.80 12.40
CA LYS A 142 15.61 -19.61 11.42
C LYS A 142 14.31 -19.24 12.15
N ILE A 143 13.67 -18.20 11.65
CA ILE A 143 12.36 -17.73 12.13
C ILE A 143 11.35 -17.92 10.99
N SER A 144 10.22 -18.57 11.29
CA SER A 144 9.12 -18.71 10.33
C SER A 144 8.45 -17.36 10.09
N VAL A 145 8.13 -17.06 8.84
CA VAL A 145 7.45 -15.85 8.41
C VAL A 145 6.08 -16.23 7.88
N ASN A 146 5.03 -15.89 8.63
CA ASN A 146 3.65 -16.21 8.30
C ASN A 146 2.84 -14.98 7.84
N GLN A 147 3.41 -13.78 8.03
CA GLN A 147 2.81 -12.51 7.64
C GLN A 147 3.89 -11.55 7.16
N GLY A 148 3.46 -10.49 6.50
CA GLY A 148 4.29 -9.46 5.93
C GLY A 148 4.86 -9.82 4.57
N ILE A 149 5.04 -8.78 3.76
CA ILE A 149 5.72 -8.79 2.48
C ILE A 149 7.16 -8.32 2.71
N GLN A 150 8.13 -9.08 2.20
CA GLN A 150 9.55 -8.80 2.39
C GLN A 150 9.96 -7.42 1.87
N GLN A 151 10.32 -6.49 2.75
CA GLN A 151 10.86 -5.19 2.34
C GLN A 151 12.21 -5.41 1.62
N GLY A 152 12.37 -4.82 0.43
CA GLY A 152 13.57 -4.93 -0.40
C GLY A 152 13.55 -6.06 -1.45
N ALA A 153 12.55 -6.96 -1.40
CA ALA A 153 12.33 -7.91 -2.49
C ALA A 153 11.68 -7.23 -3.70
N LYS A 154 12.05 -7.69 -4.91
CA LYS A 154 11.65 -7.04 -6.17
C LYS A 154 10.15 -7.15 -6.45
N LEU A 155 9.56 -8.25 -6.03
CA LEU A 155 8.15 -8.59 -6.26
C LEU A 155 7.21 -7.90 -5.27
N SER A 156 7.71 -7.49 -4.10
CA SER A 156 6.92 -6.97 -2.99
C SER A 156 6.08 -5.75 -3.36
N THR A 157 6.63 -4.86 -4.18
CA THR A 157 5.93 -3.64 -4.61
C THR A 157 4.75 -3.97 -5.52
N SER A 158 4.87 -4.97 -6.41
CA SER A 158 3.78 -5.36 -7.30
C SER A 158 2.67 -6.08 -6.54
N LEU A 159 3.01 -6.92 -5.56
CA LEU A 159 2.01 -7.57 -4.70
C LEU A 159 1.25 -6.57 -3.84
N TYR A 160 1.96 -5.64 -3.22
CA TYR A 160 1.35 -4.58 -2.43
C TYR A 160 0.47 -3.66 -3.29
N LYS A 161 0.90 -3.38 -4.52
CA LYS A 161 0.10 -2.65 -5.50
C LYS A 161 -1.22 -3.37 -5.80
N CYS A 162 -1.23 -4.67 -6.07
CA CYS A 162 -2.50 -5.42 -6.23
C CYS A 162 -3.40 -5.29 -5.00
N TYR A 163 -2.83 -5.49 -3.81
CA TYR A 163 -3.55 -5.41 -2.56
C TYR A 163 -4.22 -4.04 -2.36
N ASN A 164 -3.46 -2.95 -2.56
CA ASN A 164 -3.94 -1.60 -2.33
C ASN A 164 -4.97 -1.18 -3.40
N ASN A 165 -4.77 -1.55 -4.68
CA ASN A 165 -5.73 -1.21 -5.73
C ASN A 165 -7.14 -1.75 -5.46
N ALA A 166 -7.28 -2.94 -4.86
CA ALA A 166 -8.61 -3.49 -4.55
C ALA A 166 -9.45 -2.55 -3.64
N ILE A 167 -8.81 -1.86 -2.70
CA ILE A 167 -9.49 -0.88 -1.83
C ILE A 167 -9.75 0.42 -2.59
N LEU A 168 -8.79 0.90 -3.38
CA LEU A 168 -8.95 2.11 -4.19
C LEU A 168 -10.07 1.95 -5.24
N ASP A 169 -10.21 0.76 -5.82
CA ASP A 169 -11.30 0.42 -6.74
C ASP A 169 -12.64 0.45 -6.03
N SER A 170 -12.74 -0.12 -4.81
CA SER A 170 -13.96 -0.06 -3.99
C SER A 170 -14.40 1.38 -3.70
N VAL A 171 -13.43 2.27 -3.42
CA VAL A 171 -13.72 3.70 -3.22
C VAL A 171 -14.15 4.36 -4.53
N THR A 172 -13.45 4.07 -5.63
CA THR A 172 -13.78 4.64 -6.96
C THR A 172 -15.18 4.22 -7.41
N GLU A 173 -15.55 2.95 -7.22
CA GLU A 173 -16.86 2.40 -7.56
C GLU A 173 -18.00 2.94 -6.69
N SER A 174 -17.71 3.38 -5.46
CA SER A 174 -18.69 4.00 -4.58
C SER A 174 -19.20 5.35 -5.07
N GLY A 175 -18.43 6.03 -5.93
CA GLY A 175 -18.71 7.39 -6.39
C GLY A 175 -18.62 8.45 -5.28
N LEU A 176 -18.07 8.10 -4.11
CA LEU A 176 -17.82 9.05 -3.02
C LEU A 176 -16.54 9.85 -3.29
N GLY A 177 -16.46 11.04 -2.70
CA GLY A 177 -15.26 11.87 -2.70
C GLY A 177 -15.25 12.93 -3.78
N CYS A 178 -14.13 13.64 -3.90
CA CYS A 178 -14.01 14.74 -4.85
C CYS A 178 -14.04 14.29 -6.31
N HIS A 179 -14.63 15.12 -7.17
CA HIS A 179 -14.70 14.91 -8.61
C HIS A 179 -14.17 16.12 -9.38
N MET A 180 -13.42 15.87 -10.45
CA MET A 180 -13.10 16.85 -11.49
C MET A 180 -13.84 16.52 -12.76
N GLY A 181 -14.93 17.24 -13.04
CA GLY A 181 -15.82 16.90 -14.13
C GLY A 181 -16.39 15.49 -13.92
N THR A 182 -16.05 14.56 -14.81
CA THR A 182 -16.51 13.16 -14.73
C THR A 182 -15.49 12.21 -14.07
N ILE A 183 -14.35 12.72 -13.61
CA ILE A 183 -13.26 11.91 -13.04
C ILE A 183 -13.31 12.00 -11.52
N GLY A 184 -13.52 10.87 -10.84
CA GLY A 184 -13.40 10.77 -9.38
C GLY A 184 -11.94 10.83 -8.94
N ILE A 185 -11.63 11.67 -7.95
CA ILE A 185 -10.30 11.90 -7.36
C ILE A 185 -10.37 11.74 -5.84
N ALA A 186 -11.13 10.75 -5.38
CA ALA A 186 -11.31 10.51 -3.96
C ALA A 186 -10.01 10.12 -3.26
N THR A 187 -9.16 9.30 -3.89
CA THR A 187 -8.00 8.69 -3.23
C THR A 187 -6.70 8.72 -4.05
N PRO A 188 -6.17 9.90 -4.44
CA PRO A 188 -4.88 10.00 -5.10
C PRO A 188 -3.78 9.47 -4.16
N THR A 189 -3.28 8.27 -4.45
CA THR A 189 -2.45 7.51 -3.51
C THR A 189 -1.03 7.35 -4.03
N CYS A 190 -0.07 7.42 -3.11
CA CYS A 190 1.27 6.92 -3.41
C CYS A 190 1.78 5.96 -2.33
N ALA A 191 1.89 4.69 -2.73
CA ALA A 191 2.42 3.63 -1.89
C ALA A 191 1.62 3.50 -0.59
N ASP A 192 2.23 3.87 0.54
CA ASP A 192 1.64 3.73 1.89
C ASP A 192 0.93 5.00 2.38
N ASP A 193 1.23 6.14 1.77
CA ASP A 193 0.56 7.40 2.07
C ASP A 193 -0.69 7.51 1.20
N ILE A 194 -1.85 7.37 1.83
CA ILE A 194 -3.16 7.49 1.19
C ILE A 194 -3.68 8.89 1.49
N LEU A 195 -3.94 9.66 0.44
CA LEU A 195 -4.66 10.92 0.54
C LEU A 195 -6.11 10.65 0.20
N VAL A 196 -7.03 11.17 1.02
CA VAL A 196 -8.47 11.10 0.82
C VAL A 196 -9.00 12.52 0.64
N LEU A 197 -9.80 12.74 -0.39
CA LEU A 197 -10.45 14.00 -0.74
C LEU A 197 -11.96 13.78 -0.78
N ALA A 198 -12.70 14.57 -0.02
CA ALA A 198 -14.15 14.48 0.06
C ALA A 198 -14.81 15.86 0.04
N ASN A 199 -16.02 15.95 -0.53
CA ASN A 199 -16.77 17.21 -0.58
C ASN A 199 -17.65 17.45 0.65
N SER A 200 -17.80 16.46 1.52
CA SER A 200 -18.53 16.57 2.78
C SER A 200 -18.02 15.60 3.84
N GLU A 201 -18.34 15.86 5.11
CA GLU A 201 -18.02 14.93 6.21
C GLU A 201 -18.72 13.58 6.01
N CYS A 202 -19.93 13.57 5.44
CA CYS A 202 -20.66 12.34 5.14
C CYS A 202 -19.94 11.47 4.09
N GLU A 203 -19.41 12.08 3.04
CA GLU A 203 -18.61 11.37 2.05
C GLU A 203 -17.28 10.89 2.62
N LEU A 204 -16.62 11.73 3.42
CA LEU A 204 -15.37 11.36 4.09
C LEU A 204 -15.59 10.14 4.99
N GLN A 205 -16.66 10.15 5.79
CA GLN A 205 -17.03 9.01 6.64
C GLN A 205 -17.35 7.77 5.79
N GLY A 206 -18.10 7.90 4.69
CA GLY A 206 -18.38 6.77 3.81
C GLY A 206 -17.12 6.16 3.19
N ILE A 207 -16.14 6.99 2.83
CA ILE A 207 -14.82 6.51 2.36
C ILE A 207 -14.08 5.80 3.51
N MET A 208 -14.10 6.37 4.71
CA MET A 208 -13.48 5.75 5.88
C MET A 208 -14.12 4.40 6.23
N ASP A 209 -15.44 4.27 6.14
CA ASP A 209 -16.15 3.01 6.36
C ASP A 209 -15.71 1.92 5.37
N ILE A 210 -15.43 2.29 4.11
CA ILE A 210 -14.87 1.36 3.10
C ILE A 210 -13.47 0.92 3.51
N PHE A 211 -12.60 1.86 3.91
CA PHE A 211 -11.26 1.55 4.38
C PHE A 211 -11.29 0.66 5.63
N GLU A 212 -12.08 1.02 6.65
CA GLU A 212 -12.22 0.26 7.90
C GLU A 212 -12.75 -1.14 7.64
N ARG A 213 -13.79 -1.27 6.81
CA ARG A 213 -14.35 -2.59 6.47
C ARG A 213 -13.32 -3.47 5.77
N SER A 214 -12.58 -2.94 4.81
CA SER A 214 -11.56 -3.74 4.13
C SER A 214 -10.39 -4.08 5.05
N LEU A 215 -9.85 -3.09 5.77
CA LEU A 215 -8.63 -3.25 6.55
C LEU A 215 -8.84 -4.03 7.85
N CYS A 216 -10.03 -3.95 8.45
CA CYS A 216 -10.43 -4.81 9.56
C CYS A 216 -10.47 -6.29 9.15
N LEU A 217 -10.99 -6.60 7.96
CA LEU A 217 -10.93 -7.96 7.41
C LEU A 217 -9.48 -8.43 7.18
N ASP A 218 -8.57 -7.49 6.93
CA ASP A 218 -7.16 -7.76 6.67
C ASP A 218 -6.28 -7.74 7.94
N ASN A 219 -6.87 -7.52 9.12
CA ASN A 219 -6.16 -7.30 10.40
C ASN A 219 -5.09 -6.18 10.32
N ILE A 220 -5.39 -5.10 9.60
CA ILE A 220 -4.50 -3.94 9.45
C ILE A 220 -5.12 -2.73 10.13
N ASP A 221 -4.33 -2.15 11.04
CA ASP A 221 -4.67 -0.90 11.69
C ASP A 221 -4.32 0.29 10.77
N THR A 222 -5.20 1.28 10.73
CA THR A 222 -4.94 2.58 10.11
C THR A 222 -4.69 3.64 11.17
N THR A 223 -3.84 4.61 10.83
CA THR A 223 -3.64 5.79 11.66
C THR A 223 -3.93 7.03 10.83
N ILE A 224 -4.82 7.89 11.34
CA ILE A 224 -5.05 9.22 10.78
C ILE A 224 -3.81 10.08 11.09
N LYS A 225 -3.12 10.54 10.04
CA LYS A 225 -1.97 11.44 10.17
C LYS A 225 -2.40 12.89 10.31
N LYS A 226 -3.36 13.31 9.48
CA LYS A 226 -3.77 14.70 9.37
C LYS A 226 -5.13 14.81 8.72
N LEU A 227 -5.97 15.71 9.21
CA LEU A 227 -7.25 16.08 8.64
C LEU A 227 -7.32 17.60 8.54
N GLU A 228 -7.65 18.12 7.37
CA GLU A 228 -7.73 19.55 7.06
C GLU A 228 -8.94 19.85 6.17
N SER A 229 -9.51 21.04 6.31
CA SER A 229 -10.48 21.60 5.35
C SER A 229 -9.83 22.76 4.60
N ASN A 230 -10.11 22.87 3.29
CA ASN A 230 -9.69 24.02 2.49
C ASN A 230 -10.28 25.35 3.01
N ARG A 231 -11.32 25.29 3.85
CA ARG A 231 -11.95 26.45 4.51
C ARG A 231 -11.40 26.76 5.91
N GLY A 232 -10.34 26.07 6.36
CA GLY A 232 -9.66 26.36 7.63
C GLY A 232 -10.48 26.04 8.89
N LYS A 233 -11.60 25.31 8.77
CA LYS A 233 -12.36 24.83 9.92
C LYS A 233 -11.73 23.55 10.49
N PRO A 234 -11.66 23.39 11.82
CA PRO A 234 -11.32 22.10 12.41
C PRO A 234 -12.45 21.11 12.06
N VAL A 235 -12.10 20.06 11.34
CA VAL A 235 -13.00 18.96 10.99
C VAL A 235 -12.84 17.91 12.07
N VAL A 236 -13.95 17.43 12.64
CA VAL A 236 -13.95 16.34 13.61
C VAL A 236 -14.46 15.11 12.87
N VAL A 237 -13.62 14.09 12.74
CA VAL A 237 -13.98 12.74 12.28
C VAL A 237 -14.10 11.86 13.52
#